data_AF-A0A926GB64-F1
#
_entry.id   AF-A0A926GB64-F1
#
_cell.length_a   1.000
_cell.length_b   1.000
_cell.length_c   1.000
_cell.angle_alpha   90.00
_cell.angle_beta   90.00
_cell.angle_gamma   90.00
#
_symmetry.space_group_name_H-M   'P 1'
#
loop_
_entity.id
_entity.type
_entity.pdbx_description
1 polymer ?
#
loop_
_entity_poly.entity_id
_entity_poly.type
_entity_poly.pdbx_seq_one_letter_code
_entity_poly.pdbx_strand_id
1 'polypeptide(L)'
;MAENDSVLAAARAWKGARMALATVVSTWGSAPRPRGSHMLVHEDGRLEGSVSGGCVESDILEAAAQVIAGAPAVVKNYGVADAAAWEVGLPCGGQIAVLVQPVGPDGFAPELFDAVDAARAAGHSLDVATDLRTGLSLLGASEGAFVNRYDPPRRLIIVGAVQIAQALAGLARELGISTVVIDPRGRFLTAERFPGVTLDDRWPDEAVTALAPDPATAVVTLSHDPKIDDAALVAALRAPTGYVAALGSRKSHAARLERLSAAGIGAEDLARIEGPAGIDIGAIGPSEIALSIAAAMIRSLHA
;
A
#
# COMPACT_ATOMS: atom_id res chain seq x y z
N MET A 1 4.20 7.00 1.13
CA MET A 1 4.12 6.51 -0.27
C MET A 1 2.75 6.88 -0.81
N ALA A 2 2.66 7.22 -2.10
CA ALA A 2 1.37 7.52 -2.70
C ALA A 2 0.60 6.24 -3.04
N GLU A 3 -0.69 6.22 -2.69
CA GLU A 3 -1.59 5.11 -3.02
C GLU A 3 -2.19 5.37 -4.42
N ASN A 4 -1.73 4.59 -5.40
CA ASN A 4 -2.06 4.75 -6.82
C ASN A 4 -2.74 3.49 -7.42
N ASP A 5 -3.26 2.59 -6.58
CA ASP A 5 -3.78 1.29 -7.04
C ASP A 5 -4.97 1.41 -7.97
N SER A 6 -5.93 2.26 -7.62
CA SER A 6 -7.08 2.51 -8.49
C SER A 6 -6.67 3.17 -9.81
N VAL A 7 -5.68 4.08 -9.77
CA VAL A 7 -5.12 4.72 -10.96
C VAL A 7 -4.48 3.71 -11.90
N LEU A 8 -3.66 2.79 -11.37
CA LEU A 8 -3.04 1.72 -12.17
C LEU A 8 -4.11 0.77 -12.75
N ALA A 9 -5.15 0.45 -11.98
CA ALA A 9 -6.28 -0.33 -12.48
C ALA A 9 -7.04 0.39 -13.61
N ALA A 10 -7.28 1.70 -13.47
CA ALA A 10 -7.92 2.51 -14.50
C ALA A 10 -7.07 2.63 -15.77
N ALA A 11 -5.76 2.84 -15.64
CA ALA A 11 -4.83 2.87 -16.78
C ALA A 11 -4.91 1.57 -17.60
N ARG A 12 -5.02 0.43 -16.92
CA ARG A 12 -5.21 -0.88 -17.55
C ARG A 12 -6.57 -1.00 -18.25
N ALA A 13 -7.63 -0.53 -17.59
CA ALA A 13 -8.99 -0.59 -18.12
C ALA A 13 -9.22 0.37 -19.30
N TRP A 14 -8.49 1.48 -19.35
CA TRP A 14 -8.60 2.53 -20.36
C TRP A 14 -7.51 2.44 -21.44
N LYS A 15 -6.80 1.31 -21.52
CA LYS A 15 -5.71 1.10 -22.47
C LYS A 15 -6.18 1.37 -23.91
N GLY A 16 -5.44 2.21 -24.62
CA GLY A 16 -5.73 2.62 -26.00
C GLY A 16 -6.53 3.93 -26.13
N ALA A 17 -7.13 4.44 -25.05
CA ALA A 17 -7.73 5.76 -25.03
C ALA A 17 -6.66 6.86 -24.90
N ARG A 18 -6.99 8.09 -25.33
CA ARG A 18 -6.17 9.25 -25.01
C ARG A 18 -6.38 9.64 -23.55
N MET A 19 -5.29 9.83 -22.82
CA MET A 19 -5.33 10.16 -21.40
C MET A 19 -4.24 11.16 -21.04
N ALA A 20 -4.42 11.84 -19.91
CA ALA A 20 -3.36 12.59 -19.24
C ALA A 20 -3.18 12.08 -17.81
N LEU A 21 -1.94 12.10 -17.34
CA LEU A 21 -1.57 11.76 -15.98
C LEU A 21 -1.14 13.03 -15.25
N ALA A 22 -1.81 13.34 -14.15
CA ALA A 22 -1.44 14.39 -13.23
C ALA A 22 -0.73 13.79 -12.01
N THR A 23 0.48 14.25 -11.68
CA THR A 23 1.32 13.73 -10.59
C THR A 23 1.69 14.85 -9.62
N VAL A 24 1.51 14.66 -8.32
CA VAL A 24 2.06 15.56 -7.30
C VAL A 24 3.59 15.41 -7.26
N VAL A 25 4.32 16.37 -7.83
CA VAL A 25 5.78 16.30 -7.96
C VAL A 25 6.53 16.97 -6.80
N SER A 26 5.87 17.91 -6.12
CA SER A 26 6.40 18.58 -4.93
C SER A 26 5.28 18.93 -3.95
N THR A 27 5.61 18.96 -2.66
CA THR A 27 4.73 19.36 -1.56
C THR A 27 5.51 20.21 -0.58
N TRP A 28 4.90 21.29 -0.08
CA TRP A 28 5.45 22.11 0.99
C TRP A 28 4.37 22.41 2.04
N GLY A 29 4.72 22.31 3.32
CA GLY A 29 3.75 22.44 4.41
C GLY A 29 2.74 21.28 4.43
N SER A 30 1.51 21.56 4.86
CA SER A 30 0.43 20.57 4.92
C SER A 30 -0.17 20.35 3.53
N ALA A 31 0.24 19.27 2.85
CA ALA A 31 -0.33 18.89 1.56
C ALA A 31 -1.38 17.78 1.75
N PRO A 32 -2.55 17.88 1.08
CA PRO A 32 -3.65 16.92 1.26
C PRO A 32 -3.36 15.55 0.65
N ARG A 33 -2.46 15.47 -0.33
CA ARG A 33 -1.96 14.22 -0.92
C ARG A 33 -0.42 14.24 -0.92
N PRO A 34 0.24 13.10 -0.69
CA PRO A 34 1.70 13.04 -0.69
C PRO A 34 2.28 13.19 -2.10
N ARG A 35 3.55 13.60 -2.17
CA ARG A 35 4.36 13.50 -3.39
C ARG A 35 4.26 12.10 -4.00
N GLY A 36 4.10 12.04 -5.32
CA GLY A 36 3.89 10.81 -6.10
C GLY A 36 2.43 10.41 -6.32
N SER A 37 1.48 11.15 -5.74
CA SER A 37 0.04 10.89 -5.93
C SER A 37 -0.39 11.21 -7.33
N HIS A 38 -1.15 10.29 -7.92
CA HIS A 38 -1.65 10.40 -9.28
C HIS A 38 -3.14 10.71 -9.36
N MET A 39 -3.49 11.36 -10.46
CA MET A 39 -4.84 11.44 -11.00
C MET A 39 -4.76 11.18 -12.50
N LEU A 40 -5.47 10.18 -12.99
CA LEU A 40 -5.56 9.85 -14.41
C LEU A 40 -6.86 10.42 -14.98
N VAL A 41 -6.76 11.07 -16.12
CA VAL A 41 -7.90 11.72 -16.81
C VAL A 41 -8.07 11.09 -18.18
N HIS A 42 -9.27 10.58 -18.46
CA HIS A 42 -9.68 10.03 -19.75
C HIS A 42 -10.19 11.15 -20.68
N GLU A 43 -10.03 10.98 -21.99
CA GLU A 43 -10.55 11.93 -23.00
C GLU A 43 -12.07 12.14 -23.00
N ASP A 44 -12.82 11.30 -22.29
CA ASP A 44 -14.28 11.40 -22.17
C ASP A 44 -14.72 12.10 -20.87
N GLY A 45 -13.75 12.62 -20.11
CA GLY A 45 -13.98 13.34 -18.85
C GLY A 45 -14.02 12.46 -17.60
N ARG A 46 -13.93 11.13 -17.71
CA ARG A 46 -13.74 10.26 -16.54
C ARG A 46 -12.37 10.50 -15.92
N LEU A 47 -12.29 10.35 -14.60
CA LEU A 47 -11.05 10.47 -13.84
C LEU A 47 -10.96 9.39 -12.75
N GLU A 48 -9.74 9.05 -12.37
CA GLU A 48 -9.45 8.14 -11.25
C GLU A 48 -8.25 8.66 -10.45
N GLY A 49 -8.27 8.49 -9.14
CA GLY A 49 -7.26 9.06 -8.25
C GLY A 49 -7.47 10.55 -7.94
N SER A 50 -6.50 11.15 -7.26
CA SER A 50 -6.58 12.55 -6.81
C SER A 50 -5.22 13.11 -6.42
N VAL A 51 -5.02 14.39 -6.75
CA VAL A 51 -3.81 15.16 -6.40
C VAL A 51 -4.02 16.10 -5.22
N SER A 52 -5.27 16.44 -4.83
CA SER A 52 -5.52 17.31 -3.68
C SER A 52 -6.71 16.96 -2.78
N GLY A 53 -7.54 15.99 -3.17
CA GLY A 53 -8.79 15.65 -2.47
C GLY A 53 -9.97 16.56 -2.80
N GLY A 54 -9.89 17.35 -3.87
CA GLY A 54 -11.02 18.13 -4.42
C GLY A 54 -10.80 19.63 -4.59
N CYS A 55 -9.68 20.20 -4.15
CA CYS A 55 -9.45 21.65 -4.17
C CYS A 55 -8.99 22.18 -5.53
N VAL A 56 -8.16 21.43 -6.25
CA VAL A 56 -7.51 21.88 -7.49
C VAL A 56 -7.88 21.03 -8.71
N GLU A 57 -8.68 19.99 -8.51
CA GLU A 57 -9.03 18.97 -9.51
C GLU A 57 -9.66 19.58 -10.76
N SER A 58 -10.49 20.63 -10.63
CA SER A 58 -11.09 21.29 -11.79
C SER A 58 -10.06 21.95 -12.73
N ASP A 59 -9.08 22.68 -12.19
CA ASP A 59 -8.00 23.28 -13.01
C ASP A 59 -7.08 22.19 -13.61
N ILE A 60 -6.88 21.10 -12.87
CA ILE A 60 -6.13 19.93 -13.37
C ILE A 60 -6.87 19.25 -14.52
N LEU A 61 -8.21 19.12 -14.46
CA LEU A 61 -9.01 18.59 -15.56
C LEU A 61 -8.92 19.46 -16.82
N GLU A 62 -8.92 20.79 -16.66
CA GLU A 62 -8.73 21.72 -17.78
C GLU A 62 -7.33 21.58 -18.41
N ALA A 63 -6.28 21.52 -17.59
CA ALA A 63 -4.92 21.29 -18.07
C ALA A 63 -4.77 19.91 -18.75
N ALA A 64 -5.39 18.88 -18.18
CA ALA A 64 -5.42 17.54 -18.74
C ALA A 64 -6.10 17.51 -20.10
N ALA A 65 -7.23 18.21 -20.28
CA ALA A 65 -7.91 18.32 -21.57
C ALA A 65 -7.01 18.97 -22.64
N GLN A 66 -6.25 20.01 -22.29
CA GLN A 66 -5.30 20.66 -23.20
C GLN A 66 -4.16 19.70 -23.59
N VAL A 67 -3.59 18.99 -22.61
CA VAL A 67 -2.52 18.01 -22.85
C VAL A 67 -3.03 16.84 -23.70
N ILE A 68 -4.24 16.34 -23.44
CA ILE A 68 -4.92 15.33 -24.26
C ILE A 68 -5.13 15.85 -25.69
N ALA A 69 -5.40 17.15 -25.88
CA ALA A 69 -5.53 17.77 -27.20
C ALA A 69 -4.18 18.01 -27.92
N GLY A 70 -3.05 17.74 -27.27
CA GLY A 70 -1.71 17.85 -27.85
C GLY A 70 -0.87 19.02 -27.33
N ALA A 71 -1.30 19.73 -26.28
CA ALA A 71 -0.44 20.68 -25.60
C ALA A 71 0.74 19.95 -24.93
N PRO A 72 1.92 20.59 -24.80
CA PRO A 72 3.04 20.04 -24.05
C PRO A 72 2.70 19.78 -22.58
N ALA A 73 3.45 18.89 -21.93
CA ALA A 73 3.36 18.69 -20.50
C ALA A 73 3.60 20.00 -19.72
N VAL A 74 2.91 20.16 -18.58
CA VAL A 74 2.93 21.41 -17.81
C VAL A 74 2.99 21.12 -16.32
N VAL A 75 3.80 21.89 -15.59
CA VAL A 75 3.79 21.90 -14.13
C VAL A 75 2.94 23.06 -13.64
N LYS A 76 1.88 22.75 -12.90
CA LYS A 76 1.00 23.70 -12.22
C LYS A 76 1.43 23.83 -10.76
N ASN A 77 1.51 25.05 -10.26
CA ASN A 77 1.85 25.32 -8.86
C ASN A 77 0.62 25.88 -8.15
N TYR A 78 0.27 25.30 -7.01
CA TYR A 78 -0.85 25.73 -6.18
C TYR A 78 -0.34 26.06 -4.79
N GLY A 79 -0.80 27.18 -4.24
CA GLY A 79 -0.47 27.60 -2.88
C GLY A 79 -1.70 27.89 -2.03
N VAL A 80 -1.47 28.57 -0.92
CA VAL A 80 -2.55 29.04 -0.05
C VAL A 80 -3.43 30.02 -0.83
N ALA A 81 -4.73 29.75 -0.89
CA ALA A 81 -5.68 30.66 -1.54
C ALA A 81 -5.63 32.02 -0.82
N ASP A 82 -5.21 33.08 -1.52
CA ASP A 82 -5.34 34.45 -1.02
C ASP A 82 -6.80 34.87 -1.18
N ALA A 83 -7.46 35.30 -0.11
CA ALA A 83 -8.86 35.72 -0.15
C ALA A 83 -9.11 36.93 -1.07
N ALA A 84 -8.05 37.64 -1.49
CA ALA A 84 -8.10 38.75 -2.44
C ALA A 84 -7.96 38.32 -3.91
N ALA A 85 -7.48 37.10 -4.19
CA ALA A 85 -7.29 36.58 -5.53
C ALA A 85 -8.30 35.46 -5.80
N TRP A 86 -9.00 35.50 -6.93
CA TRP A 86 -9.87 34.42 -7.40
C TRP A 86 -9.06 33.19 -7.88
N GLU A 87 -7.94 32.89 -7.22
CA GLU A 87 -7.04 31.80 -7.56
C GLU A 87 -7.49 30.50 -6.90
N VAL A 88 -7.43 29.42 -7.69
CA VAL A 88 -7.63 28.05 -7.19
C VAL A 88 -6.47 27.73 -6.25
N GLY A 89 -6.77 27.48 -4.97
CA GLY A 89 -5.76 27.29 -3.94
C GLY A 89 -6.13 26.25 -2.90
N LEU A 90 -5.18 25.96 -2.02
CA LEU A 90 -5.29 24.94 -0.99
C LEU A 90 -5.73 25.56 0.35
N PRO A 91 -6.92 25.22 0.88
CA PRO A 91 -7.40 25.73 2.16
C PRO A 91 -6.61 25.19 3.36
N CYS A 92 -5.85 24.10 3.18
CA CYS A 92 -5.03 23.48 4.21
C CYS A 92 -3.72 24.24 4.53
N GLY A 93 -3.43 25.34 3.84
CA GLY A 93 -2.28 26.20 4.11
C GLY A 93 -0.94 25.69 3.55
N GLY A 94 -0.95 24.62 2.74
CA GLY A 94 0.23 24.09 2.07
C GLY A 94 0.37 24.55 0.61
N GLN A 95 1.43 24.07 -0.04
CA GLN A 95 1.67 24.25 -1.47
C GLN A 95 1.95 22.89 -2.11
N ILE A 96 1.51 22.72 -3.36
CA ILE A 96 1.84 21.56 -4.18
C ILE A 96 2.22 21.99 -5.59
N ALA A 97 3.10 21.22 -6.22
CA ALA A 97 3.33 21.29 -7.66
C ALA A 97 2.81 20.01 -8.31
N VAL A 98 2.04 20.13 -9.37
CA VAL A 98 1.43 19.02 -10.09
C VAL A 98 1.88 19.05 -11.55
N LEU A 99 2.58 18.00 -11.99
CA LEU A 99 2.89 17.79 -13.40
C LEU A 99 1.69 17.15 -14.08
N VAL A 100 1.21 17.74 -15.17
CA VAL A 100 0.22 17.15 -16.07
C VAL A 100 0.92 16.80 -17.38
N GLN A 101 0.98 15.52 -17.70
CA GLN A 101 1.68 14.98 -18.87
C GLN A 101 0.77 14.02 -19.67
N PRO A 102 0.98 13.87 -20.99
CA PRO A 102 0.18 12.94 -21.77
C PRO A 102 0.54 11.50 -21.41
N VAL A 103 -0.44 10.59 -21.46
CA VAL A 103 -0.16 9.15 -21.49
C VAL A 103 0.14 8.77 -22.93
N GLY A 104 1.41 8.51 -23.23
CA GLY A 104 1.91 8.35 -24.59
C GLY A 104 3.44 8.47 -24.65
N PRO A 105 4.03 8.31 -25.86
CA PRO A 105 5.48 8.30 -26.05
C PRO A 105 6.16 9.63 -25.67
N ASP A 106 5.44 10.75 -25.74
CA ASP A 106 5.96 12.09 -25.40
C ASP A 106 5.74 12.46 -23.92
N GLY A 107 5.34 11.50 -23.08
CA GLY A 107 5.06 11.73 -21.66
C GLY A 107 5.22 10.45 -20.84
N PHE A 108 4.11 9.98 -20.24
CA PHE A 108 4.07 8.71 -19.52
C PHE A 108 3.70 7.58 -20.48
N ALA A 109 4.68 6.83 -20.97
CA ALA A 109 4.42 5.77 -21.93
C ALA A 109 3.53 4.66 -21.32
N PRO A 110 2.53 4.12 -22.05
CA PRO A 110 1.66 3.05 -21.55
C PRO A 110 2.42 1.81 -21.03
N GLU A 111 3.58 1.51 -21.61
CA GLU A 111 4.46 0.41 -21.25
C GLU A 111 5.03 0.58 -19.82
N LEU A 112 5.10 1.81 -19.30
CA LEU A 112 5.50 2.06 -17.92
C LEU A 112 4.44 1.55 -16.94
N PHE A 113 3.14 1.66 -17.26
CA PHE A 113 2.09 1.07 -16.43
C PHE A 113 2.22 -0.46 -16.41
N ASP A 114 2.40 -1.07 -17.58
CA ASP A 114 2.60 -2.51 -17.70
C ASP A 114 3.84 -2.97 -16.91
N ALA A 115 4.95 -2.22 -16.96
CA ALA A 115 6.17 -2.51 -16.22
C ALA A 115 5.98 -2.37 -14.70
N VAL A 116 5.31 -1.31 -14.25
CA VAL A 116 4.95 -1.11 -12.84
C VAL A 116 4.11 -2.29 -12.35
N ASP A 117 3.08 -2.68 -13.09
CA ASP A 117 2.21 -3.78 -12.68
C ASP A 117 2.94 -5.12 -12.63
N ALA A 118 3.81 -5.40 -13.60
CA ALA A 118 4.63 -6.61 -13.60
C ALA A 118 5.59 -6.66 -12.41
N ALA A 119 6.27 -5.56 -12.10
CA ALA A 119 7.17 -5.48 -10.95
C ALA A 119 6.40 -5.68 -9.63
N ARG A 120 5.27 -4.98 -9.47
CA ARG A 120 4.43 -5.07 -8.28
C ARG A 120 3.84 -6.47 -8.07
N ALA A 121 3.39 -7.12 -9.14
CA ALA A 121 2.91 -8.50 -9.08
C ALA A 121 4.02 -9.51 -8.71
N ALA A 122 5.27 -9.20 -9.05
CA ALA A 122 6.45 -9.97 -8.67
C ALA A 122 6.99 -9.63 -7.26
N GLY A 123 6.34 -8.74 -6.51
CA GLY A 123 6.79 -8.34 -5.16
C GLY A 123 7.97 -7.36 -5.18
N HIS A 124 8.20 -6.67 -6.30
CA HIS A 124 9.32 -5.73 -6.45
C HIS A 124 8.84 -4.29 -6.58
N SER A 125 9.61 -3.38 -5.97
CA SER A 125 9.46 -1.95 -6.21
C SER A 125 10.03 -1.56 -7.58
N LEU A 126 9.42 -0.58 -8.23
CA LEU A 126 9.92 -0.02 -9.48
C LEU A 126 9.97 1.51 -9.40
N ASP A 127 11.09 2.08 -9.80
CA ASP A 127 11.27 3.52 -9.90
C ASP A 127 11.00 3.98 -11.35
N VAL A 128 10.29 5.11 -11.48
CA VAL A 128 10.09 5.82 -12.74
C VAL A 128 10.58 7.25 -12.56
N ALA A 129 11.54 7.66 -13.37
CA ALA A 129 12.08 9.01 -13.42
C ALA A 129 11.33 9.84 -14.46
N THR A 130 10.96 11.06 -14.09
CA THR A 130 10.31 12.03 -14.97
C THR A 130 11.10 13.33 -15.01
N ASP A 131 11.46 13.77 -16.21
CA ASP A 131 11.98 15.12 -16.43
C ASP A 131 10.83 16.13 -16.37
N LEU A 132 10.81 16.97 -15.34
CA LEU A 132 9.73 17.94 -15.13
C LEU A 132 9.66 19.04 -16.19
N ARG A 133 10.71 19.22 -16.99
CA ARG A 133 10.78 20.22 -18.06
C ARG A 133 10.11 19.75 -19.35
N THR A 134 10.22 18.45 -19.63
CA THR A 134 9.68 17.82 -20.84
C THR A 134 8.42 17.00 -20.57
N GLY A 135 8.23 16.53 -19.34
CA GLY A 135 7.20 15.58 -18.96
C GLY A 135 7.53 14.13 -19.35
N LEU A 136 8.71 13.85 -19.88
CA LEU A 136 9.08 12.51 -20.32
C LEU A 136 9.41 11.61 -19.12
N SER A 137 8.75 10.45 -19.05
CA SER A 137 8.99 9.44 -18.04
C SER A 137 9.74 8.23 -18.59
N LEU A 138 10.71 7.72 -17.82
CA LEU A 138 11.54 6.57 -18.15
C LEU A 138 11.71 5.65 -16.95
N LEU A 139 11.96 4.37 -17.20
CA LEU A 139 12.25 3.40 -16.14
C LEU A 139 13.58 3.72 -15.45
N GLY A 140 13.61 3.53 -14.13
CA GLY A 140 14.78 3.70 -13.28
C GLY A 140 14.87 5.09 -12.65
N ALA A 141 16.05 5.39 -12.12
CA ALA A 141 16.37 6.69 -11.53
C ALA A 141 17.24 7.51 -12.51
N SER A 142 17.06 8.82 -12.51
CA SER A 142 17.91 9.76 -13.25
C SER A 142 18.25 10.95 -12.37
N GLU A 143 19.52 11.37 -12.38
CA GLU A 143 19.98 12.52 -11.62
C GLU A 143 19.25 13.80 -12.07
N GLY A 144 18.75 14.60 -11.12
CA GLY A 144 17.97 15.81 -11.39
C GLY A 144 16.52 15.58 -11.85
N ALA A 145 16.10 14.34 -12.08
CA ALA A 145 14.72 14.01 -12.42
C ALA A 145 13.86 13.82 -11.16
N PHE A 146 12.55 14.03 -11.30
CA PHE A 146 11.60 13.60 -10.29
C PHE A 146 11.46 12.08 -10.36
N VAL A 147 11.74 11.38 -9.26
CA VAL A 147 11.55 9.92 -9.19
C VAL A 147 10.27 9.61 -8.41
N ASN A 148 9.40 8.78 -9.01
CA ASN A 148 8.28 8.15 -8.35
C ASN A 148 8.56 6.65 -8.16
N ARG A 149 8.38 6.16 -6.93
CA ARG A 149 8.56 4.76 -6.57
C ARG A 149 7.20 4.08 -6.44
N TYR A 150 7.05 2.93 -7.10
CA TYR A 150 5.85 2.09 -7.04
C TYR A 150 6.20 0.81 -6.30
N ASP A 151 5.71 0.67 -5.07
CA ASP A 151 5.93 -0.52 -4.26
C ASP A 151 4.84 -1.59 -4.51
N PRO A 152 5.15 -2.88 -4.29
CA PRO A 152 4.15 -3.93 -4.40
C PRO A 152 2.96 -3.70 -3.46
N PRO A 153 1.76 -4.22 -3.81
CA PRO A 153 0.58 -4.09 -2.96
C PRO A 153 0.83 -4.76 -1.61
N ARG A 154 0.27 -4.17 -0.55
CA ARG A 154 0.42 -4.72 0.79
C ARG A 154 -0.38 -6.00 0.92
N ARG A 155 0.22 -6.94 1.64
CA ARG A 155 -0.37 -8.25 1.90
C ARG A 155 -0.45 -8.49 3.40
N LEU A 156 -1.53 -9.11 3.85
CA LEU A 156 -1.71 -9.55 5.22
C LEU A 156 -2.03 -11.05 5.24
N ILE A 157 -1.18 -11.81 5.89
CA ILE A 157 -1.39 -13.23 6.16
C ILE A 157 -1.76 -13.37 7.63
N ILE A 158 -2.99 -13.78 7.90
CA ILE A 158 -3.52 -14.00 9.24
C ILE A 158 -3.50 -15.50 9.53
N VAL A 159 -2.85 -15.91 10.61
CA VAL A 159 -2.78 -17.31 11.04
C VAL A 159 -3.66 -17.50 12.27
N GLY A 160 -4.69 -18.32 12.15
CA GLY A 160 -5.72 -18.52 13.16
C GLY A 160 -7.00 -17.75 12.85
N ALA A 161 -8.06 -18.48 12.49
CA ALA A 161 -9.35 -17.95 12.08
C ALA A 161 -10.29 -17.66 13.27
N VAL A 162 -9.78 -16.96 14.28
CA VAL A 162 -10.53 -16.56 15.50
C VAL A 162 -11.35 -15.27 15.27
N GLN A 163 -12.00 -14.74 16.31
CA GLN A 163 -12.82 -13.53 16.19
C GLN A 163 -12.02 -12.28 15.83
N ILE A 164 -10.81 -12.12 16.39
CA ILE A 164 -9.90 -11.00 16.05
C ILE A 164 -9.55 -11.03 14.56
N ALA A 165 -9.35 -12.22 13.98
CA ALA A 165 -9.03 -12.37 12.56
C ALA A 165 -10.13 -11.81 11.66
N GLN A 166 -11.40 -11.98 12.01
CA GLN A 166 -12.53 -11.45 11.22
C GLN A 166 -12.52 -9.92 11.21
N ALA A 167 -12.31 -9.30 12.38
CA ALA A 167 -12.23 -7.85 12.48
C ALA A 167 -10.99 -7.30 11.73
N LEU A 168 -9.84 -7.97 11.88
CA LEU A 168 -8.61 -7.58 11.21
C LEU A 168 -8.70 -7.73 9.69
N ALA A 169 -9.28 -8.82 9.18
CA ALA A 169 -9.51 -9.00 7.74
C ALA A 169 -10.49 -7.95 7.19
N GLY A 170 -11.52 -7.58 7.96
CA GLY A 170 -12.43 -6.50 7.61
C GLY A 170 -11.72 -5.15 7.48
N LEU A 171 -10.88 -4.79 8.46
CA LEU A 171 -10.08 -3.56 8.41
C LEU A 171 -9.07 -3.58 7.26
N ALA A 172 -8.41 -4.72 7.03
CA ALA A 172 -7.46 -4.88 5.94
C ALA A 172 -8.11 -4.63 4.57
N ARG A 173 -9.35 -5.11 4.37
CA ARG A 173 -10.13 -4.83 3.15
C ARG A 173 -10.41 -3.33 2.97
N GLU A 174 -10.81 -2.63 4.01
CA GLU A 174 -11.04 -1.17 3.95
C GLU A 174 -9.74 -0.39 3.68
N LEU A 175 -8.59 -0.94 4.07
CA LEU A 175 -7.25 -0.39 3.82
C LEU A 175 -6.65 -0.82 2.47
N GLY A 176 -7.39 -1.53 1.62
CA GLY A 176 -6.88 -2.03 0.33
C GLY A 176 -5.82 -3.12 0.43
N ILE A 177 -5.72 -3.81 1.57
CA ILE A 177 -4.69 -4.83 1.83
C ILE A 177 -5.19 -6.22 1.42
N SER A 178 -4.44 -6.87 0.53
CA SER A 178 -4.74 -8.23 0.08
C SER A 178 -4.56 -9.20 1.25
N THR A 179 -5.62 -9.90 1.64
CA THR A 179 -5.64 -10.69 2.87
C THR A 179 -5.81 -12.18 2.59
N VAL A 180 -5.05 -13.01 3.29
CA VAL A 180 -5.19 -14.47 3.35
C VAL A 180 -5.39 -14.88 4.80
N VAL A 181 -6.33 -15.78 5.08
CA VAL A 181 -6.52 -16.39 6.41
C VAL A 181 -6.16 -17.86 6.34
N ILE A 182 -5.20 -18.26 7.16
CA ILE A 182 -4.71 -19.62 7.31
C ILE A 182 -5.24 -20.18 8.63
N ASP A 183 -5.92 -21.33 8.59
CA ASP A 183 -6.22 -22.10 9.80
C ASP A 183 -6.42 -23.58 9.43
N PRO A 184 -5.57 -24.51 9.91
CA PRO A 184 -5.71 -25.92 9.58
C PRO A 184 -6.99 -26.56 10.15
N ARG A 185 -7.72 -25.85 11.02
CA ARG A 185 -9.00 -26.28 11.58
C ARG A 185 -10.12 -25.76 10.68
N GLY A 186 -10.35 -26.43 9.56
CA GLY A 186 -11.27 -25.98 8.48
C GLY A 186 -12.68 -25.53 8.93
N ARG A 187 -13.20 -26.01 10.07
CA ARG A 187 -14.45 -25.51 10.66
C ARG A 187 -14.49 -24.00 10.93
N PHE A 188 -13.32 -23.37 11.13
CA PHE A 188 -13.22 -21.94 11.34
C PHE A 188 -13.11 -21.17 9.99
N LEU A 189 -12.68 -21.81 8.91
CA LEU A 189 -12.49 -21.19 7.59
C LEU A 189 -13.75 -21.30 6.73
N THR A 190 -14.70 -20.40 6.98
CA THR A 190 -15.92 -20.30 6.18
C THR A 190 -16.00 -18.97 5.48
N ALA A 191 -16.46 -18.94 4.23
CA ALA A 191 -16.66 -17.71 3.46
C ALA A 191 -17.62 -16.72 4.15
N GLU A 192 -18.59 -17.21 4.94
CA GLU A 192 -19.50 -16.36 5.72
C GLU A 192 -18.76 -15.52 6.77
N ARG A 193 -17.76 -16.12 7.43
CA ARG A 193 -16.93 -15.45 8.45
C ARG A 193 -15.88 -14.53 7.84
N PHE A 194 -15.45 -14.81 6.61
CA PHE A 194 -14.36 -14.12 5.93
C PHE A 194 -14.75 -13.79 4.47
N PRO A 195 -15.74 -12.90 4.26
CA PRO A 195 -16.23 -12.58 2.92
C PRO A 195 -15.16 -11.86 2.11
N GLY A 196 -14.91 -12.34 0.88
CA GLY A 196 -13.94 -11.74 -0.04
C GLY A 196 -12.48 -11.94 0.34
N VAL A 197 -12.18 -12.89 1.23
CA VAL A 197 -10.83 -13.20 1.70
C VAL A 197 -10.41 -14.59 1.21
N THR A 198 -9.15 -14.73 0.81
CA THR A 198 -8.60 -16.04 0.43
C THR A 198 -8.40 -16.89 1.69
N LEU A 199 -8.92 -18.12 1.68
CA LEU A 199 -8.84 -19.05 2.80
C LEU A 199 -7.89 -20.20 2.46
N ASP A 200 -7.06 -20.61 3.42
CA ASP A 200 -6.05 -21.66 3.25
C ASP A 200 -6.05 -22.59 4.46
N ASP A 201 -6.37 -23.87 4.24
CA ASP A 201 -6.50 -24.88 5.29
C ASP A 201 -5.25 -25.77 5.43
N ARG A 202 -4.17 -25.46 4.71
CA ARG A 202 -2.88 -26.14 4.87
C ARG A 202 -2.28 -25.88 6.25
N TRP A 203 -1.26 -26.66 6.60
CA TRP A 203 -0.50 -26.40 7.81
C TRP A 203 0.23 -25.04 7.70
N PRO A 204 0.37 -24.26 8.79
CA PRO A 204 0.75 -22.85 8.66
C PRO A 204 2.14 -22.59 8.06
N ASP A 205 3.11 -23.46 8.31
CA ASP A 205 4.43 -23.37 7.68
C ASP A 205 4.38 -23.61 6.17
N GLU A 206 3.64 -24.63 5.71
CA GLU A 206 3.42 -24.94 4.30
C GLU A 206 2.71 -23.78 3.59
N ALA A 207 1.64 -23.25 4.18
CA ALA A 207 0.87 -22.14 3.64
C ALA A 207 1.70 -20.85 3.56
N VAL A 208 2.35 -20.46 4.66
CA VAL A 208 3.19 -19.25 4.69
C VAL A 208 4.36 -19.36 3.71
N THR A 209 5.02 -20.52 3.63
CA THR A 209 6.11 -20.75 2.67
C THR A 209 5.62 -20.61 1.22
N ALA A 210 4.46 -21.21 0.90
CA ALA A 210 3.89 -21.13 -0.45
C ALA A 210 3.43 -19.71 -0.84
N LEU A 211 3.01 -18.91 0.14
CA LEU A 211 2.63 -17.51 -0.07
C LEU A 211 3.83 -16.58 -0.23
N ALA A 212 5.05 -17.03 0.09
CA ALA A 212 6.31 -16.30 -0.09
C ALA A 212 6.21 -14.84 0.39
N PRO A 213 6.09 -14.59 1.71
CA PRO A 213 5.98 -13.23 2.23
C PRO A 213 7.25 -12.42 1.92
N ASP A 214 7.03 -11.16 1.57
CA ASP A 214 8.04 -10.20 1.13
C ASP A 214 8.07 -8.96 2.06
N PRO A 215 8.89 -7.94 1.78
CA PRO A 215 8.93 -6.73 2.62
C PRO A 215 7.62 -5.94 2.68
N ALA A 216 6.67 -6.17 1.76
CA ALA A 216 5.33 -5.56 1.79
C ALA A 216 4.27 -6.46 2.44
N THR A 217 4.68 -7.62 2.96
CA THR A 217 3.80 -8.61 3.58
C THR A 217 3.90 -8.58 5.10
N ALA A 218 2.74 -8.56 5.75
CA ALA A 218 2.57 -8.78 7.17
C ALA A 218 2.12 -10.21 7.45
N VAL A 219 2.70 -10.84 8.47
CA VAL A 219 2.24 -12.13 9.01
C VAL A 219 1.86 -11.94 10.48
N VAL A 220 0.60 -12.22 10.81
CA VAL A 220 0.05 -12.04 12.16
C VAL A 220 -0.55 -13.34 12.66
N THR A 221 -0.03 -13.84 13.79
CA THR A 221 -0.52 -15.07 14.43
C THR A 221 -1.51 -14.77 15.56
N LEU A 222 -2.70 -15.36 15.47
CA LEU A 222 -3.88 -15.12 16.31
C LEU A 222 -4.51 -16.43 16.85
N SER A 223 -3.90 -17.60 16.61
CA SER A 223 -4.58 -18.88 16.86
C SER A 223 -4.67 -19.26 18.35
N HIS A 224 -3.79 -18.70 19.19
CA HIS A 224 -3.53 -19.08 20.58
C HIS A 224 -2.98 -20.50 20.77
N ASP A 225 -2.68 -21.23 19.70
CA ASP A 225 -2.10 -22.56 19.75
C ASP A 225 -0.63 -22.49 19.32
N PRO A 226 0.35 -22.76 20.22
CA PRO A 226 1.76 -22.78 19.87
C PRO A 226 2.10 -23.66 18.67
N LYS A 227 1.38 -24.78 18.45
CA LYS A 227 1.66 -25.67 17.31
C LYS A 227 1.37 -25.01 15.97
N ILE A 228 0.38 -24.11 15.95
CA ILE A 228 -0.05 -23.38 14.75
C ILE A 228 0.77 -22.09 14.63
N ASP A 229 0.84 -21.30 15.71
CA ASP A 229 1.51 -20.00 15.71
C ASP A 229 3.02 -20.15 15.50
N ASP A 230 3.70 -21.05 16.22
CA ASP A 230 5.15 -21.17 16.15
C ASP A 230 5.59 -21.70 14.75
N ALA A 231 4.81 -22.59 14.13
CA ALA A 231 5.05 -23.07 12.77
C ALA A 231 5.01 -21.94 11.74
N ALA A 232 3.98 -21.08 11.81
CA ALA A 232 3.88 -19.90 10.95
C ALA A 232 5.00 -18.89 11.18
N LEU A 233 5.35 -18.61 12.44
CA LEU A 233 6.39 -17.65 12.78
C LEU A 233 7.75 -18.09 12.25
N VAL A 234 8.10 -19.37 12.38
CA VAL A 234 9.35 -19.90 11.80
C VAL A 234 9.39 -19.69 10.29
N ALA A 235 8.31 -19.99 9.58
CA ALA A 235 8.24 -19.79 8.13
C ALA A 235 8.33 -18.29 7.75
N ALA A 236 7.63 -17.42 8.48
CA ALA A 236 7.64 -15.98 8.24
C ALA A 236 9.02 -15.34 8.50
N LEU A 237 9.74 -15.77 9.53
CA LEU A 237 11.07 -15.24 9.87
C LEU A 237 12.14 -15.66 8.86
N ARG A 238 12.01 -16.85 8.25
CA ARG A 238 12.92 -17.31 7.19
C ARG A 238 12.78 -16.54 5.88
N ALA A 239 11.69 -15.80 5.72
CA ALA A 239 11.43 -14.95 4.58
C ALA A 239 11.72 -13.48 4.90
N PRO A 240 11.89 -12.61 3.88
CA PRO A 240 12.07 -11.18 4.04
C PRO A 240 10.77 -10.45 4.43
N THR A 241 9.92 -11.09 5.24
CA THR A 241 8.63 -10.57 5.72
C THR A 241 8.80 -9.21 6.40
N GLY A 242 8.03 -8.21 5.94
CA GLY A 242 8.11 -6.83 6.43
C GLY A 242 7.59 -6.62 7.85
N TYR A 243 6.56 -7.36 8.26
CA TYR A 243 6.02 -7.28 9.63
C TYR A 243 5.62 -8.66 10.14
N VAL A 244 6.12 -9.04 11.32
CA VAL A 244 5.80 -10.32 11.96
C VAL A 244 5.28 -10.03 13.36
N ALA A 245 4.06 -10.46 13.67
CA ALA A 245 3.45 -10.20 14.97
C ALA A 245 2.71 -11.42 15.52
N ALA A 246 2.61 -11.47 16.84
CA ALA A 246 1.99 -12.60 17.50
C ALA A 246 1.17 -12.18 18.73
N LEU A 247 -0.12 -12.50 18.70
CA LEU A 247 -1.06 -12.23 19.77
C LEU A 247 -0.62 -12.90 21.07
N GLY A 248 -0.87 -12.26 22.21
CA GLY A 248 -0.65 -12.85 23.52
C GLY A 248 -0.17 -11.82 24.54
N SER A 249 -0.27 -12.18 25.82
CA SER A 249 0.33 -11.38 26.90
C SER A 249 1.86 -11.38 26.82
N ARG A 250 2.50 -10.42 27.52
CA ARG A 250 3.96 -10.37 27.71
C ARG A 250 4.52 -11.71 28.20
N LYS A 251 3.82 -12.37 29.13
CA LYS A 251 4.19 -13.70 29.64
C LYS A 251 4.16 -14.77 28.55
N SER A 252 3.09 -14.83 27.76
CA SER A 252 3.00 -15.81 26.66
C SER A 252 3.99 -15.54 25.53
N HIS A 253 4.32 -14.27 25.30
CA HIS A 253 5.34 -13.88 24.33
C HIS A 253 6.74 -14.30 24.79
N ALA A 254 7.12 -14.09 26.06
CA ALA A 254 8.40 -14.58 26.59
C ALA A 254 8.54 -16.10 26.42
N ALA A 255 7.50 -16.86 26.79
CA ALA A 255 7.49 -18.32 26.60
C ALA A 255 7.55 -18.72 25.11
N ARG A 256 7.00 -17.91 24.20
CA ARG A 256 7.12 -18.12 22.75
C ARG A 256 8.56 -17.93 22.29
N LEU A 257 9.23 -16.86 22.71
CA LEU A 257 10.63 -16.62 22.37
C LEU A 257 11.54 -17.74 22.86
N GLU A 258 11.30 -18.28 24.07
CA GLU A 258 12.02 -19.44 24.58
C GLU A 258 11.84 -20.68 23.69
N ARG A 259 10.61 -21.00 23.28
CA ARG A 259 10.34 -22.15 22.40
C ARG A 259 10.96 -21.99 21.02
N LEU A 260 10.87 -20.80 20.43
CA LEU A 260 11.43 -20.51 19.10
C LEU A 260 12.97 -20.50 19.14
N SER A 261 13.57 -19.98 20.21
CA SER A 261 15.02 -20.07 20.45
C SER A 261 15.48 -21.53 20.57
N ALA A 262 14.75 -22.35 21.34
CA ALA A 262 15.02 -23.79 21.44
C ALA A 262 14.85 -24.53 20.09
N ALA A 263 14.05 -24.00 19.18
CA ALA A 263 13.90 -24.48 17.80
C ALA A 263 14.98 -23.96 16.84
N GLY A 264 15.96 -23.19 17.33
CA GLY A 264 17.12 -22.74 16.57
C GLY A 264 16.96 -21.38 15.87
N ILE A 265 15.95 -20.60 16.21
CA ILE A 265 15.79 -19.23 15.67
C ILE A 265 16.74 -18.27 16.41
N GLY A 266 17.54 -17.53 15.63
CA GLY A 266 18.52 -16.59 16.16
C GLY A 266 17.89 -15.37 16.84
N ALA A 267 18.63 -14.72 17.75
CA ALA A 267 18.12 -13.58 18.52
C ALA A 267 17.68 -12.40 17.64
N GLU A 268 18.37 -12.16 16.52
CA GLU A 268 18.02 -11.09 15.57
C GLU A 268 16.65 -11.35 14.91
N ASP A 269 16.38 -12.59 14.50
CA ASP A 269 15.08 -12.97 13.94
C ASP A 269 13.97 -12.93 15.00
N LEU A 270 14.27 -13.39 16.23
CA LEU A 270 13.31 -13.31 17.34
C LEU A 270 12.91 -11.86 17.65
N ALA A 271 13.85 -10.91 17.54
CA ALA A 271 13.60 -9.50 17.76
C ALA A 271 12.66 -8.87 16.71
N ARG A 272 12.47 -9.52 15.55
CA ARG A 272 11.49 -9.09 14.53
C ARG A 272 10.04 -9.41 14.91
N ILE A 273 9.80 -10.26 15.89
CA ILE A 273 8.44 -10.63 16.32
C ILE A 273 7.89 -9.55 17.26
N GLU A 274 6.89 -8.81 16.81
CA GLU A 274 6.15 -7.89 17.69
C GLU A 274 5.19 -8.70 18.59
N GLY A 275 5.49 -8.72 19.89
CA GLY A 275 4.71 -9.40 20.90
C GLY A 275 4.65 -8.62 22.22
N PRO A 276 3.46 -8.31 22.77
CA PRO A 276 2.12 -8.51 22.20
C PRO A 276 1.94 -7.82 20.84
N ALA A 277 1.18 -8.42 19.93
CA ALA A 277 0.88 -7.81 18.64
C ALA A 277 0.09 -6.50 18.78
N GLY A 278 0.50 -5.47 18.03
CA GLY A 278 -0.20 -4.19 17.96
C GLY A 278 0.33 -3.11 18.91
N ILE A 279 -0.12 -1.88 18.69
CA ILE A 279 0.21 -0.72 19.54
C ILE A 279 -0.64 -0.73 20.81
N ASP A 280 -0.03 -0.42 21.97
CA ASP A 280 -0.77 -0.32 23.24
C ASP A 280 -1.71 0.90 23.23
N ILE A 281 -2.99 0.63 22.94
CA ILE A 281 -4.09 1.60 22.97
C ILE A 281 -5.09 1.29 24.10
N GLY A 282 -4.74 0.37 25.03
CA GLY A 282 -5.68 -0.13 26.03
C GLY A 282 -6.81 -1.00 25.46
N ALA A 283 -6.58 -1.67 24.32
CA ALA A 283 -7.59 -2.48 23.63
C ALA A 283 -8.08 -3.66 24.49
N ILE A 284 -9.41 -3.87 24.49
CA ILE A 284 -10.08 -4.96 25.22
C ILE A 284 -10.78 -5.89 24.22
N GLY A 285 -11.57 -5.32 23.31
CA GLY A 285 -12.41 -6.09 22.38
C GLY A 285 -11.68 -6.55 21.12
N PRO A 286 -12.20 -7.56 20.39
CA PRO A 286 -11.58 -8.04 19.16
C PRO A 286 -11.34 -6.96 18.09
N SER A 287 -12.27 -6.02 17.94
CA SER A 287 -12.15 -4.92 16.97
C SER A 287 -11.09 -3.90 17.37
N GLU A 288 -10.97 -3.61 18.67
CA GLU A 288 -9.94 -2.70 19.20
C GLU A 288 -8.54 -3.33 19.07
N ILE A 289 -8.43 -4.64 19.35
CA ILE A 289 -7.18 -5.39 19.16
C ILE A 289 -6.81 -5.43 17.67
N ALA A 290 -7.79 -5.68 16.79
CA ALA A 290 -7.55 -5.65 15.34
C ALA A 290 -7.10 -4.27 14.86
N LEU A 291 -7.69 -3.18 15.36
CA LEU A 291 -7.26 -1.82 15.07
C LEU A 291 -5.82 -1.55 15.55
N SER A 292 -5.50 -1.97 16.76
CA SER A 292 -4.15 -1.88 17.35
C SER A 292 -3.10 -2.59 16.48
N ILE A 293 -3.41 -3.81 16.02
CA ILE A 293 -2.55 -4.59 15.12
C ILE A 293 -2.43 -3.91 13.75
N ALA A 294 -3.53 -3.47 13.16
CA ALA A 294 -3.52 -2.79 11.87
C ALA A 294 -2.67 -1.50 11.91
N ALA A 295 -2.77 -0.73 12.99
CA ALA A 295 -1.96 0.47 13.17
C ALA A 295 -0.45 0.16 13.27
N ALA A 296 -0.07 -0.88 14.03
CA ALA A 296 1.32 -1.31 14.12
C ALA A 296 1.86 -1.80 12.76
N MET A 297 1.07 -2.61 12.06
CA MET A 297 1.39 -3.11 10.72
C MET A 297 1.63 -1.95 9.74
N ILE A 298 0.71 -0.98 9.66
CA ILE A 298 0.85 0.17 8.76
C ILE A 298 2.10 0.99 9.10
N ARG A 299 2.37 1.22 10.39
CA ARG A 299 3.59 1.91 10.84
C ARG A 299 4.84 1.18 10.37
N SER A 300 4.90 -0.14 10.53
CA SER A 300 6.06 -0.95 10.14
C SER A 300 6.26 -1.03 8.64
N LEU A 301 5.18 -1.11 7.84
CA LEU A 301 5.26 -1.15 6.38
C LEU A 301 5.48 0.24 5.74
N HIS A 302 5.55 1.31 6.54
CA HIS A 302 5.90 2.66 6.11
C HIS A 302 7.35 3.05 6.43
N ALA A 303 8.02 2.29 7.30
CA ALA A 303 9.40 2.53 7.71
C ALA A 303 10.39 2.09 6.63
#